data_AF-A0A0H2UVA8-F1
#
_entry.id   AF-A0A0H2UVA8-F1
#
_cell.length_a   1.000
_cell.length_b   1.000
_cell.length_c   1.000
_cell.angle_alpha   90.00
_cell.angle_beta   90.00
_cell.angle_gamma   90.00
#
_symmetry.space_group_name_H-M   'P 1'
#
loop_
_entity.id
_entity.type
_entity.pdbx_description
1 polymer ?
#
loop_
_entity_poly.entity_id
_entity_poly.type
_entity_poly.pdbx_seq_one_letter_code
_entity_poly.pdbx_strand_id
1 'polypeptide(L)'
;MQQQVAITETVLRDGHQSLMATRLSIEDMLPVLTILDKIGYYSLECWGGATFDACIRFLNEDPWERLRTLKKGLPNTRLQMLLRGQNLLGYRHYADDIVDKFISLSAQNGIDVFRIFDALNDPRNIQQALRAVKKTGKEAQLCIAYTTSPVHTLNYYLSLVKELVEMGADSICIKDMAGILTPKAAKELVSGIKAMTNLPLIVHTHATSGISQMTYLAAVEAGADRIDTALSPFSEGTSQPATESMYLALKEAGYDITLDETLLEQAANHLRQARQKYLADGILDPSLLFPDPRTLQYQVPGGMLSNMLSQLKQANAESKLEEVLAEVPRVRKDLGYPPLVTPLSQMVGTQAAMNVILGKPYQMVSKEIKQYLAGDYGKTPAPVNEDLKRSQIGSAPVTTNRPADQLSPEFEVLKAEVADLAQTDEDVLTYALFPSVAKPFLTTKYQTDDVIKVTAFIKA
;
A
#
# COMPACT_ATOMS: atom_id res chain seq x y z
N MET A 1 -16.66 8.72 30.10
CA MET A 1 -15.31 8.98 29.54
C MET A 1 -15.51 9.29 28.06
N GLN A 2 -14.85 10.31 27.53
CA GLN A 2 -14.88 10.58 26.08
C GLN A 2 -14.22 9.40 25.35
N GLN A 3 -14.75 9.02 24.18
CA GLN A 3 -14.14 7.98 23.36
C GLN A 3 -12.82 8.50 22.81
N GLN A 4 -11.74 7.75 23.04
CA GLN A 4 -10.43 8.07 22.50
C GLN A 4 -10.34 7.63 21.04
N VAL A 5 -9.82 8.50 20.17
CA VAL A 5 -9.57 8.20 18.75
C VAL A 5 -8.10 8.46 18.46
N ALA A 6 -7.41 7.42 18.01
CA ALA A 6 -6.00 7.53 17.66
C ALA A 6 -5.81 7.85 16.18
N ILE A 7 -4.65 8.40 15.82
CA ILE A 7 -4.28 8.71 14.44
C ILE A 7 -3.03 7.94 14.04
N THR A 8 -3.09 7.29 12.87
CA THR A 8 -1.89 6.85 12.14
C THR A 8 -1.59 7.89 11.06
N GLU A 9 -0.39 8.46 11.10
CA GLU A 9 0.06 9.48 10.15
C GLU A 9 0.79 8.82 8.97
N THR A 10 0.35 9.09 7.74
CA THR A 10 0.84 8.43 6.52
C THR A 10 1.75 9.31 5.66
N VAL A 11 2.05 10.54 6.09
CA VAL A 11 2.84 11.51 5.31
C VAL A 11 4.22 10.99 4.86
N LEU A 12 4.84 10.09 5.64
CA LEU A 12 6.15 9.51 5.34
C LEU A 12 6.09 8.27 4.41
N ARG A 13 4.89 7.78 4.05
CA ARG A 13 4.71 6.62 3.16
C ARG A 13 3.58 6.86 2.15
N ASP A 14 2.32 6.70 2.54
CA ASP A 14 1.22 6.67 1.57
C ASP A 14 0.92 8.05 0.97
N GLY A 15 1.14 9.13 1.72
CA GLY A 15 0.82 10.48 1.23
C GLY A 15 1.67 10.84 0.01
N HIS A 16 2.99 10.69 0.11
CA HIS A 16 3.89 10.93 -1.01
C HIS A 16 3.85 9.83 -2.06
N GLN A 17 3.55 8.58 -1.69
CA GLN A 17 3.30 7.51 -2.65
C GLN A 17 2.12 7.85 -3.58
N SER A 18 1.07 8.44 -3.02
CA SER A 18 -0.16 8.78 -3.75
C SER A 18 -0.01 10.03 -4.63
N LEU A 19 0.71 11.05 -4.16
CA LEU A 19 0.76 12.36 -4.82
C LEU A 19 2.01 12.61 -5.67
N MET A 20 3.12 11.93 -5.36
CA MET A 20 4.42 12.22 -5.99
C MET A 20 5.20 10.95 -6.30
N ALA A 21 4.47 9.88 -6.65
CA ALA A 21 5.02 8.59 -7.07
C ALA A 21 6.07 7.99 -6.11
N THR A 22 6.00 8.31 -4.81
CA THR A 22 6.91 7.79 -3.78
C THR A 22 8.32 8.44 -3.78
N ARG A 23 8.43 9.72 -4.14
CA ARG A 23 9.73 10.41 -4.32
C ARG A 23 10.20 11.27 -3.15
N LEU A 24 9.53 11.22 -2.00
CA LEU A 24 10.02 11.95 -0.82
C LEU A 24 11.38 11.35 -0.37
N SER A 25 12.44 12.16 -0.42
CA SER A 25 13.79 11.74 -0.03
C SER A 25 13.96 11.72 1.48
N ILE A 26 14.93 10.94 1.98
CA ILE A 26 15.26 10.95 3.42
C ILE A 26 15.78 12.31 3.88
N GLU A 27 16.50 13.03 3.01
CA GLU A 27 17.01 14.39 3.26
C GLU A 27 15.86 15.36 3.60
N ASP A 28 14.76 15.30 2.85
CA ASP A 28 13.61 16.17 3.06
C ASP A 28 12.78 15.76 4.31
N MET A 29 12.88 14.48 4.74
CA MET A 29 12.24 13.98 5.96
C MET A 29 13.01 14.32 7.23
N LEU A 30 14.35 14.25 7.21
CA LEU A 30 15.21 14.34 8.38
C LEU A 30 14.91 15.52 9.32
N PRO A 31 14.71 16.77 8.83
CA PRO A 31 14.51 17.91 9.71
C PRO A 31 13.22 17.86 10.51
N VAL A 32 12.19 17.13 10.04
CA VAL A 32 10.87 17.09 10.68
C VAL A 32 10.67 15.89 11.61
N LEU A 33 11.54 14.87 11.56
CA LEU A 33 11.34 13.62 12.33
C LEU A 33 11.16 13.87 13.82
N THR A 34 12.01 14.70 14.44
CA THR A 34 11.92 14.96 15.88
C THR A 34 10.66 15.71 16.31
N ILE A 35 10.03 16.45 15.38
CA ILE A 35 8.74 17.10 15.59
C ILE A 35 7.64 16.04 15.49
N LEU A 36 7.64 15.24 14.41
CA LEU A 36 6.68 14.16 14.21
C LEU A 36 6.64 13.18 15.40
N ASP A 37 7.80 12.86 15.96
CA ASP A 37 7.93 11.95 17.10
C ASP A 37 7.22 12.43 18.38
N LYS A 38 6.99 13.74 18.51
CA LYS A 38 6.42 14.39 19.69
C LYS A 38 4.95 14.76 19.55
N ILE A 39 4.38 14.65 18.35
CA ILE A 39 3.00 15.08 18.08
C ILE A 39 1.98 14.24 18.87
N GLY A 40 2.26 12.96 19.12
CA GLY A 40 1.35 12.06 19.86
C GLY A 40 0.53 11.11 18.98
N TYR A 41 1.00 10.83 17.76
CA TYR A 41 0.42 9.79 16.89
C TYR A 41 0.49 8.40 17.54
N TYR A 42 -0.46 7.53 17.19
CA TYR A 42 -0.33 6.10 17.54
C TYR A 42 0.84 5.47 16.80
N SER A 43 0.96 5.78 15.51
CA SER A 43 2.04 5.29 14.65
C SER A 43 2.28 6.23 13.48
N LEU A 44 3.50 6.24 12.97
CA LEU A 44 3.85 6.82 11.67
C LEU A 44 3.99 5.69 10.66
N GLU A 45 3.14 5.68 9.63
CA GLU A 45 3.35 4.79 8.50
C GLU A 45 4.44 5.37 7.61
N CYS A 46 5.62 4.74 7.63
CA CYS A 46 6.85 5.30 7.06
C CYS A 46 7.63 4.31 6.19
N TRP A 47 7.14 3.07 6.04
CA TRP A 47 7.88 2.02 5.35
C TRP A 47 6.97 1.00 4.65
N GLY A 48 7.56 0.14 3.82
CA GLY A 48 6.81 -0.78 2.98
C GLY A 48 6.05 -0.09 1.85
N GLY A 49 5.00 -0.72 1.32
CA GLY A 49 4.35 -0.24 0.11
C GLY A 49 5.35 -0.14 -1.06
N ALA A 50 5.41 1.02 -1.73
CA ALA A 50 6.34 1.25 -2.83
C ALA A 50 7.66 1.92 -2.41
N THR A 51 7.83 2.31 -1.13
CA THR A 51 9.02 3.07 -0.72
C THR A 51 10.30 2.28 -0.90
N PHE A 52 10.25 0.96 -0.68
CA PHE A 52 11.42 0.10 -0.81
C PHE A 52 11.97 0.07 -2.25
N ASP A 53 11.12 -0.12 -3.26
CA ASP A 53 11.52 -0.03 -4.68
C ASP A 53 11.96 1.39 -5.03
N ALA A 54 11.24 2.40 -4.54
CA ALA A 54 11.53 3.78 -4.88
C ALA A 54 12.88 4.27 -4.34
N CYS A 55 13.27 3.84 -3.15
CA CYS A 55 14.58 4.11 -2.55
C CYS A 55 15.70 3.72 -3.51
N ILE A 56 15.73 2.45 -3.93
CA ILE A 56 16.82 1.91 -4.76
C ILE A 56 16.70 2.31 -6.23
N ARG A 57 15.48 2.53 -6.75
CA ARG A 57 15.25 2.81 -8.17
C ARG A 57 15.43 4.27 -8.53
N PHE A 58 15.03 5.19 -7.66
CA PHE A 58 14.88 6.60 -8.02
C PHE A 58 15.59 7.56 -7.07
N LEU A 59 15.83 7.16 -5.83
CA LEU A 59 16.39 8.06 -4.81
C LEU A 59 17.87 7.75 -4.52
N ASN A 60 18.38 6.61 -5.02
CA ASN A 60 19.70 6.09 -4.67
C ASN A 60 19.90 5.98 -3.16
N GLU A 61 18.87 5.51 -2.46
CA GLU A 61 18.86 5.32 -1.01
C GLU A 61 18.74 3.84 -0.66
N ASP A 62 19.42 3.40 0.40
CA ASP A 62 19.20 2.07 0.96
C ASP A 62 17.92 2.10 1.82
N PRO A 63 16.87 1.31 1.48
CA PRO A 63 15.63 1.29 2.24
C PRO A 63 15.81 0.79 3.69
N TRP A 64 16.81 -0.06 3.97
CA TRP A 64 17.10 -0.52 5.33
C TRP A 64 17.79 0.57 6.15
N GLU A 65 18.72 1.30 5.55
CA GLU A 65 19.35 2.46 6.20
C GLU A 65 18.35 3.60 6.41
N ARG A 66 17.45 3.82 5.45
CA ARG A 66 16.31 4.74 5.61
C ARG A 66 15.48 4.34 6.83
N LEU A 67 15.15 3.06 7.01
CA LEU A 67 14.39 2.59 8.18
C LEU A 67 15.14 2.85 9.50
N ARG A 68 16.44 2.53 9.57
CA ARG A 68 17.26 2.81 10.76
C ARG A 68 17.34 4.31 11.06
N THR A 69 17.47 5.13 10.03
CA THR A 69 17.49 6.59 10.12
C THR A 69 16.16 7.13 10.68
N LEU A 70 15.04 6.63 10.14
CA LEU A 70 13.71 6.95 10.64
C LEU A 70 13.56 6.52 12.10
N LYS A 71 13.96 5.29 12.47
CA LYS A 71 13.86 4.81 13.86
C LYS A 71 14.69 5.65 14.83
N LYS A 72 15.86 6.11 14.41
CA LYS A 72 16.70 7.03 15.20
C LYS A 72 16.04 8.40 15.41
N GLY A 73 15.36 8.92 14.38
CA GLY A 73 14.63 10.19 14.45
C GLY A 73 13.26 10.12 15.13
N LEU A 74 12.70 8.91 15.23
CA LEU A 74 11.36 8.60 15.75
C LEU A 74 11.42 7.53 16.87
N PRO A 75 12.16 7.77 17.98
CA PRO A 75 12.35 6.76 19.01
C PRO A 75 11.06 6.45 19.79
N ASN A 76 10.14 7.40 19.95
CA ASN A 76 8.96 7.28 20.81
C ASN A 76 7.71 6.83 20.05
N THR A 77 7.54 7.28 18.81
CA THR A 77 6.39 6.92 17.97
C THR A 77 6.60 5.57 17.31
N ARG A 78 5.56 4.74 17.27
CA ARG A 78 5.61 3.42 16.64
C ARG A 78 5.76 3.55 15.14
N LEU A 79 6.66 2.77 14.53
CA LEU A 79 6.79 2.75 13.07
C LEU A 79 5.88 1.68 12.47
N GLN A 80 5.07 2.08 11.49
CA GLN A 80 4.17 1.19 10.77
C GLN A 80 4.64 0.98 9.33
N MET A 81 4.48 -0.24 8.83
CA MET A 81 4.67 -0.55 7.42
C MET A 81 3.43 -1.18 6.78
N LEU A 82 3.28 -0.99 5.47
CA LEU A 82 2.36 -1.76 4.64
C LEU A 82 3.06 -2.98 4.03
N LEU A 83 2.53 -4.18 4.28
CA LEU A 83 3.07 -5.46 3.84
C LEU A 83 2.02 -6.26 3.05
N ARG A 84 2.38 -6.74 1.85
CA ARG A 84 1.50 -7.51 0.96
C ARG A 84 1.52 -9.01 1.27
N GLY A 85 1.34 -9.41 2.52
CA GLY A 85 1.31 -10.83 2.91
C GLY A 85 2.50 -11.60 2.34
N GLN A 86 2.21 -12.68 1.60
CA GLN A 86 3.20 -13.53 0.92
C GLN A 86 4.01 -12.82 -0.18
N ASN A 87 3.53 -11.70 -0.71
CA ASN A 87 4.27 -10.89 -1.69
C ASN A 87 5.23 -9.89 -1.06
N LEU A 88 5.23 -9.73 0.28
CA LEU A 88 6.05 -8.75 0.98
C LEU A 88 5.92 -7.34 0.36
N LEU A 89 6.96 -6.86 -0.33
CA LEU A 89 6.96 -5.58 -1.05
C LEU A 89 7.07 -5.76 -2.58
N GLY A 90 7.25 -7.00 -3.05
CA GLY A 90 7.41 -7.35 -4.46
C GLY A 90 6.09 -7.63 -5.18
N TYR A 91 6.20 -8.39 -6.27
CA TYR A 91 5.10 -8.64 -7.23
C TYR A 91 4.79 -10.12 -7.46
N ARG A 92 5.45 -11.04 -6.73
CA ARG A 92 5.18 -12.49 -6.73
C ARG A 92 5.05 -13.00 -5.29
N HIS A 93 4.56 -14.23 -5.11
CA HIS A 93 4.71 -14.90 -3.82
C HIS A 93 6.18 -15.29 -3.59
N TYR A 94 6.63 -15.13 -2.35
CA TYR A 94 7.96 -15.54 -1.88
C TYR A 94 7.86 -16.81 -1.06
N ALA A 95 8.94 -17.58 -0.99
CA ALA A 95 9.00 -18.73 -0.10
C ALA A 95 8.97 -18.28 1.38
N ASP A 96 8.54 -19.18 2.27
CA ASP A 96 8.29 -18.83 3.67
C ASP A 96 9.57 -18.41 4.42
N ASP A 97 10.75 -18.87 4.01
CA ASP A 97 12.04 -18.47 4.58
C ASP A 97 12.39 -17.00 4.27
N ILE A 98 12.06 -16.52 3.07
CA ILE A 98 12.17 -15.10 2.70
C ILE A 98 11.20 -14.26 3.52
N VAL A 99 9.96 -14.70 3.66
CA VAL A 99 8.94 -14.00 4.46
C VAL A 99 9.38 -13.88 5.93
N ASP A 100 9.82 -14.98 6.53
CA ASP A 100 10.29 -15.02 7.92
C ASP A 100 11.49 -14.09 8.12
N LYS A 101 12.50 -14.17 7.25
CA LYS A 101 13.72 -13.37 7.38
C LYS A 101 13.46 -11.88 7.14
N PHE A 102 12.65 -11.53 6.14
CA PHE A 102 12.29 -10.15 5.86
C PHE A 102 11.56 -9.50 7.03
N ILE A 103 10.55 -10.18 7.60
CA ILE A 103 9.78 -9.66 8.73
C ILE A 103 10.67 -9.56 9.97
N SER A 104 11.50 -10.55 10.24
CA SER A 104 12.45 -10.52 11.37
C SER A 104 13.38 -9.31 11.27
N LEU A 105 14.02 -9.08 10.12
CA LEU A 105 14.92 -7.95 9.93
C LEU A 105 14.17 -6.61 9.94
N SER A 106 12.95 -6.54 9.41
CA SER A 106 12.12 -5.33 9.48
C SER A 106 11.79 -4.95 10.92
N ALA A 107 11.44 -5.93 11.76
CA ALA A 107 11.17 -5.71 13.17
C ALA A 107 12.42 -5.31 13.95
N GLN A 108 13.57 -5.93 13.67
CA GLN A 108 14.86 -5.60 14.30
C GLN A 108 15.31 -4.17 13.97
N ASN A 109 15.07 -3.71 12.74
CA ASN A 109 15.45 -2.37 12.30
C ASN A 109 14.47 -1.26 12.74
N GLY A 110 13.29 -1.62 13.28
CA GLY A 110 12.43 -0.66 13.98
C GLY A 110 10.95 -0.68 13.64
N ILE A 111 10.46 -1.57 12.77
CA ILE A 111 9.02 -1.69 12.53
C ILE A 111 8.30 -2.26 13.76
N ASP A 112 7.25 -1.57 14.18
CA ASP A 112 6.43 -1.88 15.36
C ASP A 112 5.02 -2.37 15.01
N VAL A 113 4.50 -1.97 13.83
CA VAL A 113 3.19 -2.35 13.33
C VAL A 113 3.32 -2.84 11.89
N PHE A 114 2.93 -4.10 11.65
CA PHE A 114 2.86 -4.67 10.32
C PHE A 114 1.41 -4.69 9.86
N ARG A 115 1.06 -3.80 8.93
CA ARG A 115 -0.22 -3.81 8.25
C ARG A 115 -0.18 -4.81 7.11
N ILE A 116 -0.76 -5.98 7.31
CA ILE A 116 -0.69 -7.12 6.40
C ILE A 116 -2.00 -7.24 5.62
N PHE A 117 -1.92 -7.25 4.29
CA PHE A 117 -3.06 -7.49 3.42
C PHE A 117 -2.71 -8.46 2.30
N ASP A 118 -3.72 -9.12 1.75
CA ASP A 118 -3.65 -9.87 0.50
C ASP A 118 -4.55 -9.20 -0.55
N ALA A 119 -4.11 -9.18 -1.81
CA ALA A 119 -4.82 -8.46 -2.86
C ALA A 119 -6.18 -9.09 -3.21
N LEU A 120 -6.37 -10.39 -2.96
CA LEU A 120 -7.61 -11.12 -3.16
C LEU A 120 -8.45 -11.26 -1.90
N ASN A 121 -7.98 -10.75 -0.76
CA ASN A 121 -8.54 -11.07 0.55
C ASN A 121 -8.51 -12.58 0.86
N ASP A 122 -7.51 -13.33 0.37
CA ASP A 122 -7.30 -14.74 0.70
C ASP A 122 -6.47 -14.88 1.99
N PRO A 123 -7.06 -15.29 3.13
CA PRO A 123 -6.35 -15.32 4.41
C PRO A 123 -5.19 -16.32 4.44
N ARG A 124 -5.17 -17.29 3.52
CA ARG A 124 -4.06 -18.25 3.40
C ARG A 124 -2.77 -17.55 3.00
N ASN A 125 -2.86 -16.50 2.18
CA ASN A 125 -1.71 -15.74 1.70
C ASN A 125 -1.12 -14.77 2.74
N ILE A 126 -1.78 -14.55 3.87
CA ILE A 126 -1.24 -13.72 4.96
C ILE A 126 -0.80 -14.54 6.18
N GLN A 127 -1.08 -15.85 6.19
CA GLN A 127 -0.83 -16.70 7.36
C GLN A 127 0.64 -16.76 7.75
N GLN A 128 1.56 -16.89 6.78
CA GLN A 128 2.99 -16.93 7.10
C GLN A 128 3.47 -15.59 7.64
N ALA A 129 3.09 -14.48 7.00
CA ALA A 129 3.43 -13.14 7.44
C ALA A 129 2.93 -12.86 8.87
N LEU A 130 1.69 -13.25 9.17
CA LEU A 130 1.13 -13.19 10.52
C LEU A 130 2.01 -13.95 11.52
N ARG A 131 2.30 -15.24 11.25
CA ARG A 131 3.13 -16.07 12.14
C ARG A 131 4.50 -15.44 12.37
N ALA A 132 5.15 -14.95 11.32
CA ALA A 132 6.45 -14.29 11.39
C ALA A 132 6.40 -13.04 12.28
N VAL A 133 5.37 -12.19 12.13
CA VAL A 133 5.20 -10.99 12.98
C VAL A 133 4.94 -11.38 14.43
N LYS A 134 4.10 -12.38 14.69
CA LYS A 134 3.85 -12.85 16.07
C LYS A 134 5.15 -13.33 16.75
N LYS A 135 6.08 -13.95 16.02
CA LYS A 135 7.40 -14.37 16.56
C LYS A 135 8.27 -13.18 16.99
N THR A 136 8.10 -11.99 16.41
CA THR A 136 8.89 -10.80 16.77
C THR A 136 8.29 -10.01 17.94
N GLY A 137 7.07 -10.35 18.37
CA GLY A 137 6.35 -9.61 19.41
C GLY A 137 5.81 -8.24 18.97
N LYS A 138 5.84 -7.95 17.67
CA LYS A 138 5.27 -6.72 17.08
C LYS A 138 3.78 -6.90 16.74
N GLU A 139 3.08 -5.80 16.46
CA GLU A 139 1.64 -5.83 16.15
C GLU A 139 1.40 -6.38 14.74
N ALA A 140 0.61 -7.45 14.64
CA ALA A 140 0.07 -7.94 13.38
C ALA A 140 -1.32 -7.35 13.11
N GLN A 141 -1.37 -6.28 12.32
CA GLN A 141 -2.61 -5.67 11.87
C GLN A 141 -3.08 -6.33 10.57
N LEU A 142 -4.14 -7.14 10.63
CA LEU A 142 -4.68 -7.81 9.46
C LEU A 142 -5.74 -6.97 8.76
N CYS A 143 -5.70 -6.93 7.43
CA CYS A 143 -6.54 -6.03 6.65
C CYS A 143 -7.54 -6.77 5.78
N ILE A 144 -8.70 -6.14 5.60
CA ILE A 144 -9.59 -6.39 4.48
C ILE A 144 -9.39 -5.30 3.44
N ALA A 145 -9.12 -5.67 2.19
CA ALA A 145 -9.15 -4.76 1.04
C ALA A 145 -10.62 -4.49 0.67
N TYR A 146 -11.09 -3.28 0.92
CA TYR A 146 -12.48 -2.89 0.68
C TYR A 146 -12.74 -2.56 -0.79
N THR A 147 -13.88 -3.03 -1.28
CA THR A 147 -14.41 -2.75 -2.61
C THR A 147 -15.91 -3.06 -2.68
N THR A 148 -16.57 -2.75 -3.81
CA THR A 148 -17.99 -3.08 -4.00
C THR A 148 -18.21 -3.93 -5.25
N SER A 149 -19.04 -4.96 -5.12
CA SER A 149 -19.54 -5.78 -6.22
C SER A 149 -20.75 -6.60 -5.73
N PRO A 150 -21.43 -7.38 -6.59
CA PRO A 150 -22.47 -8.31 -6.14
C PRO A 150 -22.00 -9.36 -5.10
N VAL A 151 -20.68 -9.55 -4.93
CA VAL A 151 -20.08 -10.52 -4.01
C VAL A 151 -19.72 -9.87 -2.66
N HIS A 152 -19.21 -8.64 -2.69
CA HIS A 152 -18.69 -7.92 -1.52
C HIS A 152 -19.82 -7.27 -0.71
N THR A 153 -20.60 -8.11 -0.03
CA THR A 153 -21.65 -7.69 0.89
C THR A 153 -21.09 -7.43 2.30
N LEU A 154 -21.91 -6.85 3.19
CA LEU A 154 -21.56 -6.75 4.61
C LEU A 154 -21.20 -8.14 5.20
N ASN A 155 -22.00 -9.16 4.91
CA ASN A 155 -21.76 -10.52 5.39
C ASN A 155 -20.44 -11.13 4.88
N TYR A 156 -20.04 -10.81 3.64
CA TYR A 156 -18.73 -11.21 3.12
C TYR A 156 -17.62 -10.66 4.01
N TYR A 157 -17.64 -9.35 4.28
CA TYR A 157 -16.60 -8.72 5.10
C TYR A 157 -16.63 -9.18 6.56
N LEU A 158 -17.80 -9.34 7.16
CA LEU A 158 -17.90 -9.85 8.54
C LEU A 158 -17.39 -11.29 8.65
N SER A 159 -17.66 -12.13 7.66
CA SER A 159 -17.13 -13.50 7.64
C SER A 159 -15.61 -13.52 7.51
N LEU A 160 -15.05 -12.66 6.64
CA LEU A 160 -13.62 -12.51 6.48
C LEU A 160 -12.97 -11.99 7.77
N VAL A 161 -13.53 -10.96 8.40
CA VAL A 161 -12.99 -10.42 9.67
C VAL A 161 -13.03 -11.48 10.77
N LYS A 162 -14.09 -12.29 10.85
CA LYS A 162 -14.15 -13.41 11.78
C LYS A 162 -12.97 -14.37 11.59
N GLU A 163 -12.66 -14.74 10.34
CA GLU A 163 -11.49 -15.58 10.03
C GLU A 163 -10.17 -14.91 10.45
N LEU A 164 -10.00 -13.60 10.18
CA LEU A 164 -8.81 -12.85 10.59
C LEU A 164 -8.64 -12.79 12.12
N VAL A 165 -9.74 -12.66 12.86
CA VAL A 165 -9.75 -12.72 14.33
C VAL A 165 -9.34 -14.11 14.82
N GLU A 166 -9.93 -15.17 14.26
CA GLU A 166 -9.62 -16.56 14.60
C GLU A 166 -8.17 -16.94 14.29
N MET A 167 -7.57 -16.34 13.26
CA MET A 167 -6.15 -16.49 12.92
C MET A 167 -5.21 -15.86 13.95
N GLY A 168 -5.69 -14.91 14.77
CA GLY A 168 -4.90 -14.24 15.81
C GLY A 168 -4.38 -12.85 15.42
N ALA A 169 -5.17 -12.06 14.68
CA ALA A 169 -4.90 -10.64 14.48
C ALA A 169 -4.76 -9.89 15.81
N ASP A 170 -3.84 -8.92 15.88
CA ASP A 170 -3.72 -7.99 17.01
C ASP A 170 -4.61 -6.75 16.82
N SER A 171 -4.87 -6.38 15.57
CA SER A 171 -5.82 -5.33 15.18
C SER A 171 -6.34 -5.59 13.77
N ILE A 172 -7.49 -5.00 13.43
CA ILE A 172 -8.15 -5.16 12.12
C ILE A 172 -8.16 -3.81 11.38
N CYS A 173 -7.81 -3.81 10.10
CA CYS A 173 -7.88 -2.62 9.25
C CYS A 173 -8.87 -2.81 8.10
N ILE A 174 -9.80 -1.88 7.94
CA ILE A 174 -10.56 -1.69 6.70
C ILE A 174 -9.68 -0.87 5.78
N LYS A 175 -9.12 -1.49 4.74
CA LYS A 175 -8.27 -0.82 3.75
C LYS A 175 -9.07 -0.49 2.50
N ASP A 176 -9.60 0.73 2.44
CA ASP A 176 -10.27 1.30 1.27
C ASP A 176 -9.26 2.03 0.37
N MET A 177 -8.51 1.25 -0.41
CA MET A 177 -7.42 1.76 -1.26
C MET A 177 -7.87 2.70 -2.39
N ALA A 178 -9.17 2.72 -2.72
CA ALA A 178 -9.70 3.52 -3.82
C ALA A 178 -10.49 4.76 -3.33
N GLY A 179 -10.76 4.87 -2.02
CA GLY A 179 -11.60 5.94 -1.49
C GLY A 179 -13.08 5.76 -1.84
N ILE A 180 -13.59 4.53 -1.88
CA ILE A 180 -14.96 4.21 -2.29
C ILE A 180 -15.86 3.71 -1.16
N LEU A 181 -15.34 3.63 0.07
CA LEU A 181 -16.14 3.37 1.25
C LEU A 181 -17.03 4.59 1.52
N THR A 182 -18.34 4.42 1.41
CA THR A 182 -19.30 5.51 1.69
C THR A 182 -19.54 5.63 3.19
N PRO A 183 -19.97 6.81 3.70
CA PRO A 183 -20.28 6.99 5.12
C PRO A 183 -21.28 5.97 5.67
N LYS A 184 -22.32 5.64 4.89
CA LYS A 184 -23.30 4.61 5.26
C LYS A 184 -22.64 3.23 5.39
N ALA A 185 -21.86 2.83 4.39
CA ALA A 185 -21.18 1.54 4.39
C ALA A 185 -20.12 1.45 5.51
N ALA A 186 -19.41 2.55 5.80
CA ALA A 186 -18.47 2.64 6.92
C ALA A 186 -19.19 2.40 8.25
N LYS A 187 -20.31 3.08 8.49
CA LYS A 187 -21.10 2.91 9.72
C LYS A 187 -21.58 1.48 9.90
N GLU A 188 -22.13 0.87 8.86
CA GLU A 188 -22.61 -0.52 8.88
C GLU A 188 -21.48 -1.52 9.12
N LEU A 189 -20.36 -1.38 8.40
CA LEU A 189 -19.22 -2.29 8.49
C LEU A 189 -18.49 -2.17 9.83
N VAL A 190 -18.21 -0.96 10.28
CA VAL A 190 -17.56 -0.71 11.58
C VAL A 190 -18.43 -1.23 12.72
N SER A 191 -19.73 -0.90 12.74
CA SER A 191 -20.64 -1.37 13.79
C SER A 191 -20.72 -2.91 13.82
N GLY A 192 -20.79 -3.54 12.64
CA GLY A 192 -20.80 -4.99 12.52
C GLY A 192 -19.53 -5.65 13.03
N ILE A 193 -18.36 -5.07 12.74
CA ILE A 193 -17.06 -5.58 13.24
C ILE A 193 -16.95 -5.39 14.75
N LYS A 194 -17.29 -4.21 15.28
CA LYS A 194 -17.21 -3.93 16.73
C LYS A 194 -18.19 -4.78 17.54
N ALA A 195 -19.29 -5.26 16.93
CA ALA A 195 -20.20 -6.21 17.58
C ALA A 195 -19.63 -7.63 17.70
N MET A 196 -18.62 -8.01 16.90
CA MET A 196 -18.04 -9.37 16.91
C MET A 196 -16.69 -9.48 17.61
N THR A 197 -15.96 -8.37 17.78
CA THR A 197 -14.62 -8.38 18.38
C THR A 197 -14.30 -7.08 19.09
N ASN A 198 -13.47 -7.18 20.13
CA ASN A 198 -12.91 -6.04 20.86
C ASN A 198 -11.54 -5.62 20.34
N LEU A 199 -11.02 -6.26 19.28
CA LEU A 199 -9.76 -5.84 18.68
C LEU A 199 -9.86 -4.38 18.20
N PRO A 200 -8.75 -3.61 18.27
CA PRO A 200 -8.69 -2.28 17.67
C PRO A 200 -9.04 -2.34 16.18
N LEU A 201 -9.93 -1.46 15.74
CA LEU A 201 -10.40 -1.34 14.38
C LEU A 201 -9.94 -0.01 13.77
N ILE A 202 -9.27 -0.15 12.64
CA ILE A 202 -8.65 0.95 11.90
C ILE A 202 -9.39 1.15 10.58
N VAL A 203 -9.65 2.39 10.21
CA VAL A 203 -10.15 2.73 8.87
C VAL A 203 -9.09 3.52 8.11
N HIS A 204 -8.65 2.96 7.01
CA HIS A 204 -7.74 3.58 6.05
C HIS A 204 -8.50 3.83 4.75
N THR A 205 -8.59 5.08 4.32
CA THR A 205 -9.20 5.46 3.02
C THR A 205 -8.37 6.50 2.29
N HIS A 206 -8.75 6.80 1.05
CA HIS A 206 -8.18 7.85 0.23
C HIS A 206 -9.26 8.90 -0.10
N ALA A 207 -8.84 10.15 -0.29
CA ALA A 207 -9.72 11.29 -0.55
C ALA A 207 -10.14 11.45 -2.01
N THR A 208 -9.81 10.47 -2.87
CA THR A 208 -9.98 10.55 -4.31
C THR A 208 -11.42 10.87 -4.70
N SER A 209 -12.40 10.31 -3.99
CA SER A 209 -13.82 10.49 -4.28
C SER A 209 -14.43 11.79 -3.73
N GLY A 210 -13.71 12.51 -2.87
CA GLY A 210 -14.22 13.69 -2.16
C GLY A 210 -15.20 13.39 -1.02
N ILE A 211 -15.28 12.14 -0.52
CA ILE A 211 -16.18 11.76 0.59
C ILE A 211 -15.48 11.12 1.80
N SER A 212 -14.16 11.08 1.81
CA SER A 212 -13.34 10.39 2.82
C SER A 212 -13.48 10.98 4.22
N GLN A 213 -13.53 12.31 4.37
CA GLN A 213 -13.72 12.97 5.67
C GLN A 213 -15.06 12.58 6.30
N MET A 214 -16.14 12.61 5.51
CA MET A 214 -17.47 12.15 5.95
C MET A 214 -17.45 10.67 6.33
N THR A 215 -16.65 9.87 5.61
CA THR A 215 -16.48 8.44 5.87
C THR A 215 -15.75 8.20 7.19
N TYR A 216 -14.72 8.98 7.50
CA TYR A 216 -14.03 8.93 8.79
C TYR A 216 -14.92 9.37 9.95
N LEU A 217 -15.69 10.44 9.81
CA LEU A 217 -16.65 10.83 10.85
C LEU A 217 -17.65 9.70 11.12
N ALA A 218 -18.25 9.13 10.07
CA ALA A 218 -19.19 8.02 10.20
C ALA A 218 -18.56 6.75 10.79
N ALA A 219 -17.30 6.46 10.46
CA ALA A 219 -16.55 5.34 11.02
C ALA A 219 -16.23 5.54 12.51
N VAL A 220 -15.77 6.73 12.90
CA VAL A 220 -15.47 7.06 14.29
C VAL A 220 -16.74 7.03 15.14
N GLU A 221 -17.84 7.62 14.67
CA GLU A 221 -19.16 7.54 15.32
C GLU A 221 -19.66 6.10 15.50
N ALA A 222 -19.26 5.19 14.60
CA ALA A 222 -19.61 3.78 14.66
C ALA A 222 -18.68 2.96 15.57
N GLY A 223 -17.63 3.56 16.13
CA GLY A 223 -16.72 2.91 17.08
C GLY A 223 -15.36 2.50 16.51
N ALA A 224 -14.92 3.06 15.38
CA ALA A 224 -13.54 2.88 14.93
C ALA A 224 -12.57 3.49 15.97
N ASP A 225 -11.50 2.76 16.28
CA ASP A 225 -10.53 3.16 17.31
C ASP A 225 -9.41 4.06 16.74
N ARG A 226 -9.17 3.95 15.43
CA ARG A 226 -8.13 4.71 14.73
C ARG A 226 -8.47 4.98 13.27
N ILE A 227 -8.02 6.11 12.75
CA ILE A 227 -8.08 6.46 11.32
C ILE A 227 -6.69 6.84 10.82
N ASP A 228 -6.50 6.71 9.51
CA ASP A 228 -5.27 7.09 8.83
C ASP A 228 -5.39 8.46 8.17
N THR A 229 -4.52 9.40 8.51
CA THR A 229 -4.52 10.75 7.91
C THR A 229 -3.14 11.08 7.37
N ALA A 230 -3.08 12.10 6.51
CA ALA A 230 -1.83 12.67 6.02
C ALA A 230 -1.75 14.15 6.42
N LEU A 231 -0.59 14.65 6.84
CA LEU A 231 -0.41 16.11 7.01
C LEU A 231 -0.76 16.87 5.72
N SER A 232 -1.36 18.05 5.86
CA SER A 232 -1.90 18.88 4.76
C SER A 232 -1.00 19.08 3.53
N PRO A 233 0.34 19.11 3.63
CA PRO A 233 1.18 19.24 2.44
C PRO A 233 1.06 18.06 1.47
N PHE A 234 0.81 16.85 2.00
CA PHE A 234 0.71 15.62 1.20
C PHE A 234 -0.59 14.85 1.48
N SER A 235 -1.67 15.57 1.78
CA SER A 235 -3.01 15.04 1.97
C SER A 235 -3.91 15.36 0.77
N GLU A 236 -5.16 14.91 0.85
CA GLU A 236 -6.23 15.13 -0.13
C GLU A 236 -5.95 14.55 -1.52
N GLY A 237 -6.94 14.69 -2.42
CA GLY A 237 -6.88 14.10 -3.75
C GLY A 237 -6.67 12.60 -3.66
N THR A 238 -5.65 12.06 -4.31
CA THR A 238 -5.34 10.62 -4.20
C THR A 238 -4.76 10.18 -2.85
N SER A 239 -4.42 11.10 -1.95
CA SER A 239 -3.89 10.82 -0.60
C SER A 239 -5.01 10.67 0.45
N GLN A 240 -4.66 10.54 1.73
CA GLN A 240 -5.58 10.53 2.88
C GLN A 240 -6.11 11.94 3.20
N PRO A 241 -7.23 12.07 3.91
CA PRO A 241 -7.65 13.33 4.53
C PRO A 241 -6.57 14.04 5.34
N ALA A 242 -6.61 15.38 5.35
CA ALA A 242 -5.70 16.21 6.14
C ALA A 242 -5.80 15.92 7.65
N THR A 243 -4.67 15.59 8.28
CA THR A 243 -4.55 15.33 9.72
C THR A 243 -5.05 16.51 10.55
N GLU A 244 -4.66 17.73 10.19
CA GLU A 244 -5.00 18.95 10.92
C GLU A 244 -6.51 19.18 10.92
N SER A 245 -7.17 19.00 9.78
CA SER A 245 -8.62 19.17 9.66
C SER A 245 -9.39 18.09 10.42
N MET A 246 -8.95 16.84 10.36
CA MET A 246 -9.59 15.75 11.11
C MET A 246 -9.40 15.91 12.62
N TYR A 247 -8.23 16.34 13.07
CA TYR A 247 -7.97 16.64 14.48
C TYR A 247 -8.95 17.70 15.01
N LEU A 248 -9.09 18.84 14.30
CA LEU A 248 -10.01 19.90 14.70
C LEU A 248 -11.47 19.41 14.74
N ALA A 249 -11.93 18.76 13.67
CA ALA A 249 -13.31 18.27 13.57
C ALA A 249 -13.66 17.26 14.68
N LEU A 250 -12.76 16.32 14.97
CA LEU A 250 -12.99 15.30 15.99
C LEU A 250 -12.90 15.89 17.41
N LYS A 251 -11.99 16.83 17.65
CA LYS A 251 -11.89 17.55 18.92
C LYS A 251 -13.15 18.36 19.21
N GLU A 252 -13.67 19.09 18.22
CA GLU A 252 -14.94 19.83 18.34
C GLU A 252 -16.14 18.90 18.53
N ALA A 253 -16.12 17.72 17.90
CA ALA A 253 -17.12 16.68 18.11
C ALA A 253 -17.05 15.99 19.48
N GLY A 254 -16.05 16.32 20.32
CA GLY A 254 -15.93 15.86 21.70
C GLY A 254 -15.17 14.54 21.89
N TYR A 255 -14.41 14.09 20.88
CA TYR A 255 -13.52 12.95 21.01
C TYR A 255 -12.21 13.34 21.70
N ASP A 256 -11.63 12.40 22.46
CA ASP A 256 -10.31 12.56 23.05
C ASP A 256 -9.24 12.18 22.00
N ILE A 257 -8.43 13.16 21.60
CA ILE A 257 -7.36 12.99 20.61
C ILE A 257 -6.05 13.53 21.18
N THR A 258 -5.00 12.71 21.09
CA THR A 258 -3.71 12.93 21.75
C THR A 258 -2.73 13.81 20.96
N LEU A 259 -3.18 14.47 19.89
CA LEU A 259 -2.29 15.21 19.00
C LEU A 259 -2.00 16.64 19.51
N ASP A 260 -0.75 17.07 19.42
CA ASP A 260 -0.34 18.45 19.67
C ASP A 260 -0.52 19.31 18.41
N GLU A 261 -1.49 20.23 18.48
CA GLU A 261 -1.86 21.15 17.40
C GLU A 261 -0.71 22.07 16.95
N THR A 262 0.12 22.53 17.89
CA THR A 262 1.24 23.43 17.56
C THR A 262 2.32 22.68 16.80
N LEU A 263 2.61 21.45 17.22
CA LEU A 263 3.59 20.60 16.54
C LEU A 263 3.08 20.10 15.18
N LEU A 264 1.78 19.84 15.03
CA LEU A 264 1.14 19.56 13.74
C LEU A 264 1.41 20.68 12.73
N GLU A 265 1.15 21.93 13.13
CA GLU A 265 1.38 23.09 12.26
C GLU A 265 2.86 23.24 11.88
N GLN A 266 3.79 23.07 12.83
CA GLN A 266 5.23 23.13 12.56
C GLN A 266 5.67 22.06 11.56
N ALA A 267 5.21 20.82 11.73
CA ALA A 267 5.54 19.72 10.82
C ALA A 267 4.95 19.97 9.42
N ALA A 268 3.70 20.44 9.34
CA ALA A 268 3.07 20.81 8.09
C ALA A 268 3.80 21.96 7.38
N ASN A 269 4.28 22.97 8.13
CA ASN A 269 5.03 24.10 7.58
C ASN A 269 6.35 23.65 6.92
N HIS A 270 7.12 22.79 7.58
CA HIS A 270 8.34 22.21 6.99
C HIS A 270 8.03 21.46 5.70
N LEU A 271 7.08 20.53 5.74
CA LEU A 271 6.74 19.70 4.59
C LEU A 271 6.12 20.50 3.44
N ARG A 272 5.45 21.62 3.74
CA ARG A 272 4.93 22.55 2.71
C ARG A 272 6.06 23.25 1.96
N GLN A 273 7.18 23.54 2.62
CA GLN A 273 8.38 24.06 1.96
C GLN A 273 9.02 22.99 1.09
N ALA A 274 9.22 21.77 1.63
CA ALA A 274 9.74 20.64 0.87
C ALA A 274 8.90 20.34 -0.39
N ARG A 275 7.57 20.41 -0.28
CA ARG A 275 6.64 20.23 -1.40
C ARG A 275 6.91 21.15 -2.60
N GLN A 276 7.40 22.38 -2.37
CA GLN A 276 7.63 23.33 -3.47
C GLN A 276 8.64 22.81 -4.48
N LYS A 277 9.67 22.10 -4.02
CA LYS A 277 10.65 21.40 -4.87
C LYS A 277 9.97 20.40 -5.81
N TYR A 278 9.12 19.52 -5.25
CA TYR A 278 8.44 18.47 -6.02
C TYR A 278 7.39 19.01 -7.01
N LEU A 279 6.78 20.17 -6.68
CA LEU A 279 5.92 20.90 -7.62
C LEU A 279 6.73 21.51 -8.77
N ALA A 280 7.85 22.17 -8.45
CA ALA A 280 8.72 22.80 -9.45
C ALA A 280 9.31 21.78 -10.43
N ASP A 281 9.68 20.60 -9.94
CA ASP A 281 10.29 19.52 -10.74
C ASP A 281 9.25 18.65 -11.46
N GLY A 282 7.95 18.92 -11.29
CA GLY A 282 6.85 18.19 -11.94
C GLY A 282 6.61 16.77 -11.42
N ILE A 283 7.27 16.39 -10.32
CA ILE A 283 7.10 15.08 -9.68
C ILE A 283 5.74 15.00 -8.98
N LEU A 284 5.32 16.10 -8.33
CA LEU A 284 3.97 16.25 -7.80
C LEU A 284 3.11 16.92 -8.87
N ASP A 285 2.21 16.16 -9.47
CA ASP A 285 1.22 16.68 -10.41
C ASP A 285 0.02 17.26 -9.63
N PRO A 286 -0.26 18.57 -9.71
CA PRO A 286 -1.40 19.18 -9.05
C PRO A 286 -2.75 18.56 -9.43
N SER A 287 -2.86 17.91 -10.59
CA SER A 287 -4.08 17.24 -11.02
C SER A 287 -4.52 16.14 -10.03
N LEU A 288 -3.57 15.54 -9.32
CA LEU A 288 -3.80 14.48 -8.33
C LEU A 288 -4.41 14.99 -7.02
N LEU A 289 -4.45 16.31 -6.80
CA LEU A 289 -5.03 16.94 -5.61
C LEU A 289 -6.54 17.17 -5.74
N PHE A 290 -7.09 17.10 -6.95
CA PHE A 290 -8.52 17.34 -7.17
C PHE A 290 -9.34 16.08 -6.90
N PRO A 291 -10.51 16.21 -6.23
CA PRO A 291 -11.41 15.08 -6.08
C PRO A 291 -12.02 14.68 -7.43
N ASP A 292 -12.17 13.38 -7.62
CA ASP A 292 -12.89 12.76 -8.72
C ASP A 292 -14.01 11.83 -8.20
N PRO A 293 -15.24 12.34 -8.04
CA PRO A 293 -16.40 11.55 -7.60
C PRO A 293 -16.75 10.39 -8.53
N ARG A 294 -16.30 10.39 -9.79
CA ARG A 294 -16.53 9.28 -10.72
C ARG A 294 -15.87 7.99 -10.25
N THR A 295 -14.87 8.07 -9.37
CA THR A 295 -14.26 6.93 -8.68
C THR A 295 -15.31 6.08 -7.95
N LEU A 296 -16.38 6.68 -7.42
CA LEU A 296 -17.49 5.96 -6.79
C LEU A 296 -18.31 5.10 -7.77
N GLN A 297 -18.27 5.45 -9.06
CA GLN A 297 -18.98 4.74 -10.12
C GLN A 297 -18.10 3.66 -10.73
N TYR A 298 -16.91 4.03 -11.22
CA TYR A 298 -16.03 3.13 -11.97
C TYR A 298 -15.13 2.28 -11.07
N GLN A 299 -14.92 2.69 -9.81
CA GLN A 299 -14.09 1.99 -8.82
C GLN A 299 -12.63 1.78 -9.25
N VAL A 300 -12.16 2.56 -10.24
CA VAL A 300 -10.80 2.53 -10.76
C VAL A 300 -9.92 3.40 -9.86
N PRO A 301 -8.89 2.85 -9.19
CA PRO A 301 -7.95 3.67 -8.41
C PRO A 301 -7.20 4.67 -9.30
N GLY A 302 -6.84 5.84 -8.76
CA GLY A 302 -6.19 6.91 -9.54
C GLY A 302 -4.93 6.47 -10.29
N GLY A 303 -4.03 5.70 -9.64
CA GLY A 303 -2.82 5.17 -10.29
C GLY A 303 -3.08 4.13 -11.39
N MET A 304 -4.24 3.47 -11.38
CA MET A 304 -4.67 2.61 -12.48
C MET A 304 -5.19 3.45 -13.65
N LEU A 305 -5.92 4.53 -13.38
CA LEU A 305 -6.44 5.44 -14.40
C LEU A 305 -5.31 6.16 -15.16
N SER A 306 -4.31 6.69 -14.45
CA SER A 306 -3.17 7.36 -15.10
C SER A 306 -2.37 6.43 -16.00
N ASN A 307 -2.12 5.20 -15.57
CA ASN A 307 -1.46 4.18 -16.38
C ASN A 307 -2.30 3.79 -17.61
N MET A 308 -3.60 3.61 -17.44
CA MET A 308 -4.53 3.32 -18.54
C MET A 308 -4.53 4.43 -19.59
N LEU A 309 -4.56 5.70 -19.18
CA LEU A 309 -4.45 6.84 -20.07
C LEU A 309 -3.12 6.85 -20.85
N SER A 310 -2.01 6.54 -20.18
CA SER A 310 -0.70 6.40 -20.83
C SER A 310 -0.68 5.28 -21.87
N GLN A 311 -1.27 4.11 -21.55
CA GLN A 311 -1.39 2.98 -22.48
C GLN A 311 -2.23 3.34 -23.71
N LEU A 312 -3.38 4.00 -23.51
CA LEU A 312 -4.23 4.46 -24.60
C LEU A 312 -3.52 5.47 -25.50
N LYS A 313 -2.76 6.40 -24.91
CA LYS A 313 -1.94 7.36 -25.66
C LYS A 313 -0.86 6.67 -26.50
N GLN A 314 -0.15 5.69 -25.92
CA GLN A 314 0.84 4.91 -26.66
C GLN A 314 0.22 4.12 -27.82
N ALA A 315 -1.04 3.72 -27.69
CA ALA A 315 -1.79 3.03 -28.72
C ALA A 315 -2.53 3.98 -29.71
N ASN A 316 -2.40 5.30 -29.57
CA ASN A 316 -3.19 6.31 -30.29
C ASN A 316 -4.71 6.06 -30.20
N ALA A 317 -5.17 5.69 -29.01
CA ALA A 317 -6.54 5.27 -28.71
C ALA A 317 -7.18 6.06 -27.56
N GLU A 318 -6.70 7.28 -27.27
CA GLU A 318 -7.22 8.10 -26.15
C GLU A 318 -8.73 8.32 -26.21
N SER A 319 -9.32 8.40 -27.41
CA SER A 319 -10.76 8.54 -27.62
C SER A 319 -11.59 7.35 -27.11
N LYS A 320 -10.95 6.19 -26.87
CA LYS A 320 -11.60 4.98 -26.37
C LYS A 320 -11.66 4.88 -24.84
N LEU A 321 -11.25 5.91 -24.10
CA LEU A 321 -11.21 5.86 -22.63
C LEU A 321 -12.54 5.41 -22.01
N GLU A 322 -13.66 6.00 -22.44
CA GLU A 322 -14.98 5.65 -21.90
C GLU A 322 -15.37 4.20 -22.19
N GLU A 323 -15.00 3.66 -23.36
CA GLU A 323 -15.20 2.25 -23.69
C GLU A 323 -14.37 1.34 -22.78
N VAL A 324 -13.12 1.72 -22.48
CA VAL A 324 -12.27 0.96 -21.54
C VAL A 324 -12.83 0.98 -20.13
N LEU A 325 -13.29 2.14 -19.64
CA LEU A 325 -13.90 2.26 -18.32
C LEU A 325 -15.18 1.41 -18.22
N ALA A 326 -15.96 1.32 -19.30
CA ALA A 326 -17.13 0.44 -19.38
C ALA A 326 -16.77 -1.07 -19.46
N GLU A 327 -15.59 -1.41 -19.95
CA GLU A 327 -15.09 -2.79 -20.05
C GLU A 327 -14.51 -3.30 -18.72
N VAL A 328 -13.97 -2.42 -17.87
CA VAL A 328 -13.38 -2.79 -16.56
C VAL A 328 -14.32 -3.64 -15.69
N PRO A 329 -15.62 -3.28 -15.48
CA PRO A 329 -16.54 -4.12 -14.72
C PRO A 329 -16.75 -5.52 -15.30
N ARG A 330 -16.66 -5.68 -16.63
CA ARG A 330 -16.81 -6.98 -17.30
C ARG A 330 -15.60 -7.87 -17.05
N VAL A 331 -14.40 -7.34 -17.27
CA VAL A 331 -13.15 -8.04 -16.97
C VAL A 331 -13.07 -8.42 -15.50
N ARG A 332 -13.44 -7.49 -14.62
CA ARG A 332 -13.47 -7.74 -13.18
C ARG A 332 -14.44 -8.87 -12.81
N LYS A 333 -15.63 -8.92 -13.42
CA LYS A 333 -16.59 -10.02 -13.23
C LYS A 333 -16.01 -11.36 -13.72
N ASP A 334 -15.45 -11.39 -14.92
CA ASP A 334 -14.88 -12.62 -15.50
C ASP A 334 -13.70 -13.16 -14.69
N LEU A 335 -12.97 -12.29 -14.01
CA LEU A 335 -11.88 -12.66 -13.10
C LEU A 335 -12.35 -12.96 -11.67
N GLY A 336 -13.64 -13.11 -11.42
CA GLY A 336 -14.14 -13.51 -10.10
C GLY A 336 -14.19 -12.37 -9.08
N TYR A 337 -14.36 -11.13 -9.55
CA TYR A 337 -14.46 -9.90 -8.76
C TYR A 337 -13.27 -9.63 -7.82
N PRO A 338 -12.01 -9.59 -8.28
CA PRO A 338 -10.91 -9.18 -7.41
C PRO A 338 -11.11 -7.75 -6.87
N PRO A 339 -10.66 -7.44 -5.63
CA PRO A 339 -10.38 -6.07 -5.23
C PRO A 339 -9.37 -5.44 -6.19
N LEU A 340 -9.58 -4.18 -6.58
CA LEU A 340 -8.70 -3.47 -7.50
C LEU A 340 -7.55 -2.80 -6.72
N VAL A 341 -6.72 -3.64 -6.10
CA VAL A 341 -5.46 -3.23 -5.43
C VAL A 341 -4.29 -3.87 -6.15
N THR A 342 -3.08 -3.31 -6.00
CA THR A 342 -1.87 -3.85 -6.63
C THR A 342 -1.64 -5.32 -6.26
N PRO A 343 -1.35 -6.22 -7.23
CA PRO A 343 -1.17 -5.97 -8.67
C PRO A 343 -2.46 -6.06 -9.52
N LEU A 344 -3.57 -6.51 -8.94
CA LEU A 344 -4.81 -6.85 -9.63
C LEU A 344 -5.48 -5.67 -10.36
N SER A 345 -5.36 -4.45 -9.82
CA SER A 345 -5.86 -3.24 -10.50
C SER A 345 -5.25 -3.06 -11.90
N GLN A 346 -3.93 -3.18 -12.02
CA GLN A 346 -3.24 -3.06 -13.31
C GLN A 346 -3.61 -4.21 -14.24
N MET A 347 -3.70 -5.43 -13.73
CA MET A 347 -4.09 -6.61 -14.52
C MET A 347 -5.47 -6.44 -15.15
N VAL A 348 -6.47 -6.02 -14.36
CA VAL A 348 -7.83 -5.76 -14.85
C VAL A 348 -7.84 -4.59 -15.85
N GLY A 349 -7.13 -3.50 -15.54
CA GLY A 349 -7.14 -2.29 -16.37
C GLY A 349 -6.49 -2.50 -17.73
N THR A 350 -5.32 -3.13 -17.74
CA THR A 350 -4.61 -3.46 -18.98
C THR A 350 -5.40 -4.47 -19.82
N GLN A 351 -6.01 -5.49 -19.21
CA GLN A 351 -6.84 -6.43 -19.96
C GLN A 351 -8.08 -5.74 -20.56
N ALA A 352 -8.73 -4.83 -19.83
CA ALA A 352 -9.84 -4.04 -20.35
C ALA A 352 -9.42 -3.16 -21.54
N ALA A 353 -8.27 -2.48 -21.42
CA ALA A 353 -7.72 -1.68 -22.51
C ALA A 353 -7.41 -2.56 -23.75
N MET A 354 -6.79 -3.72 -23.55
CA MET A 354 -6.49 -4.66 -24.64
C MET A 354 -7.75 -5.17 -25.34
N ASN A 355 -8.80 -5.52 -24.59
CA ASN A 355 -10.08 -5.97 -25.16
C ASN A 355 -10.67 -4.91 -26.11
N VAL A 356 -10.65 -3.64 -25.70
CA VAL A 356 -11.22 -2.51 -26.45
C VAL A 356 -10.34 -2.08 -27.62
N ILE A 357 -9.02 -2.07 -27.46
CA ILE A 357 -8.07 -1.74 -28.54
C ILE A 357 -8.18 -2.77 -29.67
N LEU A 358 -8.19 -4.06 -29.33
CA LEU A 358 -8.24 -5.16 -30.29
C LEU A 358 -9.67 -5.43 -30.83
N GLY A 359 -10.70 -4.91 -30.16
CA GLY A 359 -12.10 -5.11 -30.54
C GLY A 359 -12.62 -6.54 -30.33
N LYS A 360 -11.87 -7.38 -29.59
CA LYS A 360 -12.23 -8.76 -29.28
C LYS A 360 -11.81 -9.12 -27.86
N PRO A 361 -12.76 -9.52 -26.98
CA PRO A 361 -12.45 -9.91 -25.61
C PRO A 361 -11.42 -11.04 -25.55
N TYR A 362 -10.39 -10.87 -24.72
CA TYR A 362 -9.38 -11.88 -24.40
C TYR A 362 -8.67 -12.49 -25.63
N GLN A 363 -8.58 -11.75 -26.74
CA GLN A 363 -7.76 -12.16 -27.89
C GLN A 363 -6.28 -12.21 -27.52
N MET A 364 -5.83 -11.25 -26.73
CA MET A 364 -4.51 -11.22 -26.13
C MET A 364 -4.68 -11.18 -24.61
N VAL A 365 -4.03 -12.12 -23.94
CA VAL A 365 -4.09 -12.27 -22.48
C VAL A 365 -2.68 -12.39 -21.95
N SER A 366 -2.36 -11.59 -20.94
CA SER A 366 -1.03 -11.54 -20.35
C SER A 366 -0.70 -12.84 -19.59
N LYS A 367 0.59 -13.05 -19.32
CA LYS A 367 1.04 -14.21 -18.53
C LYS A 367 0.45 -14.17 -17.12
N GLU A 368 0.39 -12.98 -16.53
CA GLU A 368 -0.13 -12.73 -15.18
C GLU A 368 -1.61 -13.10 -15.07
N ILE A 369 -2.44 -12.76 -16.07
CA ILE A 369 -3.85 -13.19 -16.10
C ILE A 369 -3.96 -14.70 -16.24
N LYS A 370 -3.08 -15.35 -17.02
CA LYS A 370 -3.08 -16.82 -17.11
C LYS A 370 -2.70 -17.48 -15.78
N GLN A 371 -1.69 -16.96 -15.09
CA GLN A 371 -1.29 -17.41 -13.75
C GLN A 371 -2.40 -17.17 -12.71
N TYR A 372 -3.09 -16.04 -12.80
CA TYR A 372 -4.28 -15.76 -12.00
C TYR A 372 -5.38 -16.79 -12.22
N LEU A 373 -5.70 -17.11 -13.47
CA LEU A 373 -6.67 -18.14 -13.82
C LEU A 373 -6.23 -19.55 -13.39
N ALA A 374 -4.92 -19.79 -13.29
CA ALA A 374 -4.32 -21.01 -12.76
C ALA A 374 -4.33 -21.08 -11.22
N GLY A 375 -4.73 -20.00 -10.52
CA GLY A 375 -4.81 -19.96 -9.05
C GLY A 375 -3.51 -19.53 -8.36
N ASP A 376 -2.50 -19.10 -9.11
CA ASP A 376 -1.15 -18.81 -8.57
C ASP A 376 -1.11 -17.55 -7.70
N TYR A 377 -2.17 -16.73 -7.75
CA TYR A 377 -2.34 -15.55 -6.90
C TYR A 377 -3.15 -15.84 -5.63
N GLY A 378 -3.82 -16.99 -5.53
CA GLY A 378 -4.73 -17.33 -4.44
C GLY A 378 -6.18 -17.50 -4.89
N LYS A 379 -7.08 -17.61 -3.92
CA LYS A 379 -8.51 -17.83 -4.14
C LYS A 379 -9.21 -16.52 -4.44
N THR A 380 -9.96 -16.50 -5.54
CA THR A 380 -10.79 -15.35 -5.94
C THR A 380 -12.05 -15.23 -5.07
N PRO A 381 -12.59 -14.01 -4.85
CA PRO A 381 -13.81 -13.81 -4.06
C PRO A 381 -15.03 -14.58 -4.60
N ALA A 382 -15.12 -14.74 -5.92
CA ALA A 382 -16.11 -15.57 -6.59
C ALA A 382 -15.45 -16.41 -7.70
N PRO A 383 -16.12 -17.47 -8.19
CA PRO A 383 -15.61 -18.25 -9.32
C PRO A 383 -15.30 -17.36 -10.52
N VAL A 384 -14.16 -17.62 -11.17
CA VAL A 384 -13.81 -17.00 -12.45
C VAL A 384 -14.71 -17.55 -13.56
N ASN A 385 -14.77 -16.85 -14.69
CA ASN A 385 -15.47 -17.31 -15.88
C ASN A 385 -14.81 -18.60 -16.42
N GLU A 386 -15.55 -19.71 -16.40
CA GLU A 386 -15.03 -21.03 -16.77
C GLU A 386 -14.69 -21.15 -18.26
N ASP A 387 -15.40 -20.47 -19.15
CA ASP A 387 -15.08 -20.45 -20.58
C ASP A 387 -13.79 -19.68 -20.84
N LEU A 388 -13.61 -18.54 -20.16
CA LEU A 388 -12.36 -17.78 -20.18
C LEU A 388 -11.21 -18.65 -19.66
N LYS A 389 -11.37 -19.23 -18.48
CA LYS A 389 -10.36 -20.12 -17.87
C LYS A 389 -9.97 -21.26 -18.82
N ARG A 390 -10.95 -22.00 -19.34
CA ARG A 390 -10.70 -23.10 -20.30
C ARG A 390 -10.00 -22.61 -21.56
N SER A 391 -10.40 -21.46 -22.11
CA SER A 391 -9.79 -20.92 -23.34
C SER A 391 -8.32 -20.50 -23.16
N GLN A 392 -7.93 -20.03 -21.97
CA GLN A 392 -6.61 -19.44 -21.73
C GLN A 392 -5.61 -20.40 -21.10
N ILE A 393 -6.05 -21.33 -20.26
CA ILE A 393 -5.18 -22.30 -19.57
C ILE A 393 -5.48 -23.76 -19.93
N GLY A 394 -6.53 -24.04 -20.72
CA GLY A 394 -6.84 -25.39 -21.19
C GLY A 394 -7.10 -26.37 -20.04
N SER A 395 -6.36 -27.48 -20.05
CA SER A 395 -6.36 -28.51 -19.00
C SER A 395 -5.17 -28.39 -18.05
N ALA A 396 -4.49 -27.23 -18.01
CA ALA A 396 -3.38 -27.03 -17.09
C ALA A 396 -3.85 -27.22 -15.63
N PRO A 397 -3.00 -27.77 -14.74
CA PRO A 397 -3.32 -27.88 -13.33
C PRO A 397 -3.70 -26.52 -12.72
N VAL A 398 -4.68 -26.54 -11.83
CA VAL A 398 -5.11 -25.35 -11.08
C VAL A 398 -4.64 -25.48 -9.64
N THR A 399 -3.90 -24.49 -9.16
CA THR A 399 -3.49 -24.36 -7.77
C THR A 399 -4.71 -24.12 -6.89
N THR A 400 -4.96 -25.04 -5.94
CA THR A 400 -6.11 -24.98 -5.02
C THR A 400 -5.70 -24.78 -3.56
N ASN A 401 -4.46 -25.15 -3.20
CA ASN A 401 -3.83 -24.83 -1.93
C ASN A 401 -3.26 -23.40 -1.92
N ARG A 402 -2.52 -23.03 -0.86
CA ARG A 402 -1.81 -21.74 -0.83
C ARG A 402 -0.69 -21.80 -1.88
N PRO A 403 -0.58 -20.84 -2.81
CA PRO A 403 0.39 -20.98 -3.90
C PRO A 403 1.85 -21.03 -3.43
N ALA A 404 2.17 -20.38 -2.31
CA ALA A 404 3.52 -20.45 -1.72
C ALA A 404 3.91 -21.83 -1.18
N ASP A 405 2.96 -22.76 -0.95
CA ASP A 405 3.29 -24.14 -0.56
C ASP A 405 4.05 -24.90 -1.66
N GLN A 406 4.03 -24.39 -2.90
CA GLN A 406 4.75 -24.97 -4.03
C GLN A 406 6.19 -24.42 -4.16
N LEU A 407 6.55 -23.41 -3.38
CA LEU A 407 7.85 -22.77 -3.43
C LEU A 407 8.83 -23.49 -2.49
N SER A 408 10.00 -23.82 -3.03
CA SER A 408 11.12 -24.29 -2.20
C SER A 408 11.80 -23.10 -1.51
N PRO A 409 12.44 -23.30 -0.35
CA PRO A 409 13.25 -22.27 0.29
C PRO A 409 14.25 -21.67 -0.71
N GLU A 410 14.36 -20.34 -0.73
CA GLU A 410 15.10 -19.62 -1.78
C GLU A 410 16.21 -18.72 -1.23
N PHE A 411 16.30 -18.47 0.08
CA PHE A 411 17.26 -17.51 0.64
C PHE A 411 18.72 -17.88 0.37
N GLU A 412 19.13 -19.12 0.63
CA GLU A 412 20.52 -19.55 0.44
C GLU A 412 20.92 -19.60 -1.05
N VAL A 413 19.96 -19.91 -1.94
CA VAL A 413 20.17 -19.85 -3.39
C VAL A 413 20.42 -18.41 -3.83
N LEU A 414 19.55 -17.49 -3.42
CA LEU A 414 19.69 -16.08 -3.75
C LEU A 414 20.96 -15.47 -3.15
N LYS A 415 21.34 -15.87 -1.92
CA LYS A 415 22.59 -15.45 -1.28
C LYS A 415 23.81 -15.86 -2.08
N ALA A 416 23.82 -17.08 -2.62
CA ALA A 416 24.90 -17.54 -3.50
C ALA A 416 24.92 -16.79 -4.84
N GLU A 417 23.76 -16.44 -5.42
CA GLU A 417 23.66 -15.71 -6.69
C GLU A 417 24.23 -14.29 -6.65
N VAL A 418 24.20 -13.63 -5.50
CA VAL A 418 24.72 -12.25 -5.32
C VAL A 418 25.87 -12.18 -4.33
N ALA A 419 26.60 -13.28 -4.12
CA ALA A 419 27.70 -13.33 -3.14
C ALA A 419 28.85 -12.34 -3.42
N ASP A 420 28.98 -11.89 -4.67
CA ASP A 420 29.93 -10.87 -5.12
C ASP A 420 29.46 -9.42 -4.88
N LEU A 421 28.15 -9.22 -4.63
CA LEU A 421 27.54 -7.90 -4.45
C LEU A 421 27.00 -7.66 -3.03
N ALA A 422 26.37 -8.68 -2.44
CA ALA A 422 25.71 -8.60 -1.13
C ALA A 422 26.73 -8.75 0.01
N GLN A 423 26.72 -7.82 0.96
CA GLN A 423 27.54 -7.92 2.19
C GLN A 423 26.70 -8.33 3.40
N THR A 424 25.37 -8.22 3.31
CA THR A 424 24.43 -8.47 4.40
C THR A 424 23.22 -9.28 3.92
N ASP A 425 22.51 -9.92 4.85
CA ASP A 425 21.25 -10.59 4.53
C ASP A 425 20.17 -9.61 4.03
N GLU A 426 20.25 -8.33 4.42
CA GLU A 426 19.40 -7.24 3.93
C GLU A 426 19.61 -6.97 2.43
N ASP A 427 20.85 -7.10 1.93
CA ASP A 427 21.14 -6.99 0.50
C ASP A 427 20.54 -8.16 -0.28
N VAL A 428 20.65 -9.38 0.27
CA VAL A 428 20.05 -10.58 -0.33
C VAL A 428 18.54 -10.43 -0.42
N LEU A 429 17.89 -9.89 0.62
CA LEU A 429 16.45 -9.61 0.59
C LEU A 429 16.09 -8.49 -0.40
N THR A 430 16.93 -7.45 -0.50
CA THR A 430 16.76 -6.38 -1.50
C THR A 430 16.80 -6.97 -2.92
N TYR A 431 17.74 -7.88 -3.17
CA TYR A 431 17.84 -8.64 -4.41
C TYR A 431 16.65 -9.58 -4.63
N ALA A 432 16.21 -10.32 -3.60
CA ALA A 432 15.05 -11.20 -3.68
C ALA A 432 13.80 -10.45 -4.16
N LEU A 433 13.57 -9.27 -3.60
CA LEU A 433 12.39 -8.46 -3.89
C LEU A 433 12.46 -7.78 -5.26
N PHE A 434 13.62 -7.23 -5.64
CA PHE A 434 13.78 -6.39 -6.83
C PHE A 434 15.07 -6.71 -7.61
N PRO A 435 15.23 -7.92 -8.18
CA PRO A 435 16.51 -8.40 -8.69
C PRO A 435 17.13 -7.52 -9.78
N SER A 436 16.30 -6.93 -10.64
CA SER A 436 16.75 -6.06 -11.75
C SER A 436 17.24 -4.68 -11.29
N VAL A 437 16.77 -4.19 -10.14
CA VAL A 437 17.16 -2.87 -9.60
C VAL A 437 18.22 -3.00 -8.52
N ALA A 438 18.13 -4.06 -7.73
CA ALA A 438 19.05 -4.33 -6.65
C ALA A 438 20.48 -4.55 -7.16
N LYS A 439 20.69 -5.29 -8.26
CA LYS A 439 22.04 -5.54 -8.80
C LYS A 439 22.80 -4.24 -9.14
N PRO A 440 22.22 -3.30 -9.93
CA PRO A 440 22.85 -1.99 -10.13
C PRO A 440 23.10 -1.22 -8.83
N PHE A 441 22.12 -1.19 -7.93
CA PHE A 441 22.23 -0.46 -6.67
C PHE A 441 23.32 -1.02 -5.75
N LEU A 442 23.41 -2.33 -5.59
CA LEU A 442 24.41 -3.00 -4.73
C LEU A 442 25.84 -2.82 -5.26
N THR A 443 26.01 -2.71 -6.58
CA THR A 443 27.32 -2.40 -7.19
C THR A 443 27.88 -1.06 -6.68
N THR A 444 27.02 -0.05 -6.49
CA THR A 444 27.44 1.31 -6.09
C THR A 444 27.28 1.57 -4.60
N LYS A 445 26.40 0.83 -3.90
CA LYS A 445 26.09 1.02 -2.47
C LYS A 445 27.32 1.10 -1.57
N TYR A 446 28.34 0.28 -1.86
CA TYR A 446 29.56 0.16 -1.06
C TYR A 446 30.76 0.89 -1.67
N GLN A 447 30.56 1.56 -2.80
CA GLN A 447 31.60 2.41 -3.38
C GLN A 447 31.65 3.69 -2.56
N THR A 448 32.79 3.96 -1.93
CA THR A 448 33.06 5.29 -1.39
C THR A 448 33.37 6.20 -2.56
N ASP A 449 32.58 7.25 -2.77
CA ASP A 449 32.97 8.31 -3.71
C ASP A 449 34.35 8.83 -3.30
N ASP A 450 35.33 8.73 -4.20
CA ASP A 450 36.61 9.41 -4.02
C ASP A 450 36.30 10.90 -3.87
N VAL A 451 36.52 11.45 -2.68
CA VAL A 451 36.32 12.87 -2.41
C VAL A 451 37.36 13.64 -3.22
N ILE A 452 37.01 14.07 -4.43
CA ILE A 452 37.81 15.00 -5.21
C ILE A 452 37.70 16.37 -4.52
N LYS A 453 38.67 16.69 -3.66
CA LYS A 453 38.85 18.05 -3.13
C LYS A 453 39.21 18.99 -4.27
N VAL A 454 38.21 19.68 -4.83
CA VAL A 454 38.46 20.79 -5.76
C VAL A 454 38.90 22.01 -4.95
N THR A 455 40.18 22.34 -5.02
CA THR A 455 40.71 23.58 -4.44
C THR A 455 40.55 24.69 -5.47
N ALA A 456 39.52 25.53 -5.31
CA ALA A 456 39.33 26.70 -6.16
C ALA A 456 40.20 27.87 -5.66
N PHE A 457 41.11 28.35 -6.50
CA PHE A 457 41.84 29.58 -6.24
C PHE A 457 41.03 30.77 -6.77
N ILE A 458 40.50 31.58 -5.85
CA ILE A 458 39.93 32.88 -6.21
C ILE A 458 41.10 33.84 -6.42
N LYS A 459 41.28 34.30 -7.67
CA LYS A 459 42.20 35.40 -7.96
C LYS A 459 41.58 36.69 -7.40
N ALA A 460 42.33 37.37 -6.54
CA ALA A 460 41.95 38.63 -5.89
C ALA A 460 41.70 39.77 -6.88
#